data_AF-A0A918ZLY0-F1
#
_entry.id   AF-A0A918ZLY0-F1
#
_cell.length_a   1.000
_cell.length_b   1.000
_cell.length_c   1.000
_cell.angle_alpha   90.00
_cell.angle_beta   90.00
_cell.angle_gamma   90.00
#
_symmetry.space_group_name_H-M   'P 1'
#
loop_
_entity.id
_entity.type
_entity.pdbx_description
1 polymer ?
#
loop_
_entity_poly.entity_id
_entity_poly.type
_entity_poly.pdbx_seq_one_letter_code
_entity_poly.pdbx_strand_id
1 'polypeptide(L)' 'MILSFGSRIRLHASITEVHEVKRGGVQMHRAFIFELEGAAKPACVAQSLTHFHP' A
#
# COMPACT_ATOMS: atom_id res chain seq x y z
N MET A 1 -9.96 -16.48 2.74
CA MET A 1 -9.12 -16.65 1.54
C MET A 1 -7.69 -16.38 1.96
N ILE A 2 -6.83 -17.39 1.92
CA ILE A 2 -5.44 -17.29 2.37
C ILE A 2 -4.58 -17.08 1.13
N LEU A 3 -3.73 -16.06 1.13
CA LEU A 3 -2.70 -15.86 0.12
C LEU A 3 -1.79 -17.08 0.07
N SER A 4 -1.77 -17.79 -1.06
CA SER A 4 -0.92 -18.97 -1.26
C SER A 4 0.31 -18.64 -2.09
N PHE A 5 1.35 -19.44 -1.94
CA PHE A 5 2.51 -19.38 -2.82
C PHE A 5 2.08 -19.52 -4.30
N GLY A 6 2.69 -18.74 -5.19
CA GLY A 6 2.36 -18.70 -6.61
C GLY A 6 1.13 -17.85 -6.97
N SER A 7 0.39 -17.32 -5.98
CA SER A 7 -0.72 -16.39 -6.21
C SER A 7 -0.27 -15.11 -6.92
N ARG A 8 -1.13 -14.59 -7.80
CA ARG A 8 -0.93 -13.30 -8.49
C ARG A 8 -1.77 -12.22 -7.82
N ILE A 9 -1.11 -11.15 -7.38
CA ILE A 9 -1.74 -10.04 -6.66
C ILE A 9 -1.60 -8.77 -7.50
N ARG A 10 -2.64 -7.95 -7.52
CA ARG A 10 -2.60 -6.58 -8.05
C ARG A 10 -2.80 -5.59 -6.91
N LEU A 11 -1.86 -4.66 -6.75
CA LEU A 11 -1.96 -3.58 -5.78
C LEU A 11 -2.48 -2.31 -6.48
N HIS A 12 -3.56 -1.77 -5.94
CA HIS A 12 -3.98 -0.39 -6.20
C HIS A 12 -3.51 0.48 -5.05
N ALA A 13 -2.72 1.51 -5.36
CA ALA A 13 -2.20 2.45 -4.39
C ALA A 13 -2.61 3.87 -4.75
N SER A 14 -3.04 4.63 -3.75
CA SER A 14 -3.23 6.07 -3.85
C SER A 14 -2.43 6.76 -2.75
N ILE A 15 -1.77 7.86 -3.10
CA ILE A 15 -1.14 8.75 -2.11
C ILE A 15 -2.26 9.65 -1.58
N THR A 16 -2.46 9.62 -0.26
CA THR A 16 -3.52 10.40 0.38
C THR A 16 -2.98 11.69 0.97
N GLU A 17 -1.76 11.66 1.52
CA GLU A 17 -1.09 12.85 2.05
C GLU A 17 0.43 12.72 1.91
N VAL A 18 1.09 13.85 1.72
CA VAL A 18 2.55 13.97 1.71
C VAL A 18 2.93 15.18 2.54
N HIS A 19 3.82 14.97 3.51
CA HIS A 19 4.36 16.01 4.37
C HIS A 19 5.89 16.02 4.22
N GLU A 20 6.46 17.18 3.89
CA GLU A 20 7.90 17.35 4.02
C GLU A 20 8.30 17.32 5.49
N VAL A 21 9.41 16.67 5.79
CA VAL A 21 9.99 16.63 7.13
C VAL A 21 11.45 17.10 7.11
N LYS A 22 12.05 17.24 8.30
CA LYS A 22 13.40 17.81 8.44
C LYS A 22 14.42 17.11 7.53
N ARG A 23 15.43 17.89 7.12
CA ARG A 23 16.57 17.43 6.30
C ARG A 23 16.13 16.87 4.92
N GLY A 24 15.04 17.40 4.35
CA GLY A 24 14.56 16.98 3.03
C GLY A 24 13.92 15.59 3.01
N GLY A 25 13.53 15.05 4.17
CA GLY A 25 12.78 13.81 4.24
C GLY A 25 11.30 14.02 3.87
N VAL A 26 10.57 12.92 3.71
CA VAL A 26 9.14 12.92 3.42
C VAL A 26 8.43 11.91 4.32
N GLN A 27 7.32 12.33 4.93
CA GLN A 27 6.32 11.43 5.51
C GLN A 27 5.14 11.32 4.52
N MET A 28 4.73 10.10 4.18
CA MET A 28 3.66 9.87 3.21
C MET A 28 2.62 8.88 3.76
N HIS A 29 1.35 9.25 3.61
CA HIS A 29 0.20 8.37 3.83
C HIS A 29 -0.30 7.83 2.48
N ARG A 30 -0.65 6.54 2.47
CA ARG A 30 -1.19 5.86 1.28
C ARG A 30 -2.35 4.95 1.65
N ALA A 31 -3.33 4.85 0.76
CA ALA A 31 -4.37 3.82 0.81
C ALA A 31 -4.07 2.73 -0.22
N PHE A 32 -4.15 1.48 0.22
CA PHE A 32 -3.84 0.27 -0.55
C PHE A 32 -5.03 -0.66 -0.62
N ILE A 33 -5.26 -1.22 -1.81
CA ILE A 33 -6.19 -2.32 -2.05
C ILE A 33 -5.42 -3.44 -2.77
N PHE A 34 -5.34 -4.61 -2.14
CA PHE A 34 -4.70 -5.79 -2.69
C PHE A 34 -5.78 -6.73 -3.24
N GLU A 35 -5.82 -6.86 -4.56
CA GLU A 35 -6.70 -7.81 -5.25
C GLU A 35 -5.96 -9.10 -5.56
N LEU A 36 -6.61 -10.24 -5.32
CA LEU A 36 -6.11 -11.57 -5.71
C LEU A 36 -6.83 -12.01 -6.97
N GLU A 37 -6.08 -12.51 -7.96
CA GLU A 37 -6.67 -13.03 -9.19
C GLU A 37 -7.68 -14.16 -8.90
N GLY A 38 -8.87 -14.09 -9.48
CA GLY A 38 -9.97 -15.05 -9.25
C GLY A 38 -10.76 -14.85 -7.95
N ALA A 39 -10.45 -13.83 -7.16
CA ALA A 39 -11.16 -13.53 -5.92
C ALA A 39 -12.27 -12.48 -6.11
N ALA A 40 -13.43 -12.71 -5.50
CA ALA A 40 -14.54 -11.74 -5.50
C ALA A 40 -14.38 -10.60 -4.49
N LYS A 41 -13.43 -10.72 -3.54
CA LYS A 41 -13.17 -9.72 -2.50
C LYS A 41 -11.66 -9.43 -2.42
N PRO A 42 -11.25 -8.21 -2.05
CA PRO A 42 -9.85 -7.90 -1.85
C PRO A 42 -9.26 -8.78 -0.74
N ALA A 43 -8.00 -9.18 -0.92
CA ALA A 43 -7.26 -9.92 0.08
C ALA A 43 -6.89 -9.04 1.29
N CYS A 44 -6.68 -7.74 1.06
CA CYS A 44 -6.38 -6.76 2.08
C CYS A 44 -6.78 -5.35 1.62
N VAL A 45 -7.31 -4.54 2.54
CA VAL A 45 -7.44 -3.08 2.40
C VAL A 45 -6.69 -2.47 3.57
N ALA A 46 -5.72 -1.60 3.28
CA ALA A 46 -4.81 -1.09 4.29
C ALA A 46 -4.48 0.37 4.08
N GLN A 47 -4.07 1.03 5.16
CA GLN A 47 -3.41 2.32 5.12
C GLN A 47 -1.94 2.14 5.49
N SER A 48 -1.07 2.89 4.83
CA SER A 48 0.37 2.83 5.06
C SER A 48 0.91 4.22 5.35
N LEU A 49 1.65 4.33 6.45
CA LEU A 49 2.48 5.49 6.77
C LEU A 49 3.93 5.12 6.49
N THR A 50 4.65 5.93 5.71
CA THR A 50 6.07 5.71 5.41
C THR A 50 6.86 6.98 5.56
N HIS A 51 8.05 6.84 6.15
CA HIS A 51 9.03 7.90 6.28
C HIS A 51 10.21 7.59 5.36
N PHE A 52 10.49 8.50 4.44
CA PHE A 52 11.68 8.50 3.62
C PHE A 52 12.64 9.54 4.18
N HIS A 53 13.85 9.10 4.53
CA HIS A 53 14.93 9.97 4.97
C HIS A 53 16.13 9.76 4.03
N PRO A 54 16.94 10.80 3.78
CA PRO A 54 18.20 10.66 3.06
C PRO A 54 19.17 9.71 3.77
#